data_AF-A0A7X8MKD5-F1
#
_entry.id   AF-A0A7X8MKD5-F1
#
_cell.length_a   1.000
_cell.length_b   1.000
_cell.length_c   1.000
_cell.angle_alpha   90.00
_cell.angle_beta   90.00
_cell.angle_gamma   90.00
#
_symmetry.space_group_name_H-M   'P 1'
#
loop_
_entity.id
_entity.type
_entity.pdbx_description
1 polymer ?
#
loop_
_entity_poly.entity_id
_entity_poly.type
_entity_poly.pdbx_seq_one_letter_code
_entity_poly.pdbx_strand_id
1 'polypeptide(L)'
;MILLNFAHPLTAEDITAINNLAKQPILDIKNIDAQIDPQGNVTVQVEEILNRAGLSSEQWQQTPIIINLPSLSYSAAIMLALLHGRMGYFPAILRMKPDSGSIAPHFIVAEIINLQALRERARKER
;
A
#
# COMPACT_ATOMS: atom_id res chain seq x y z
N MET A 1 10.66 -2.04 -8.75
CA MET A 1 9.45 -1.34 -8.25
C MET A 1 9.74 -0.70 -6.91
N ILE A 2 8.91 0.23 -6.47
CA ILE A 2 8.95 0.80 -5.12
C ILE A 2 7.85 0.14 -4.28
N LEU A 3 8.13 -0.17 -3.02
CA LEU A 3 7.11 -0.52 -2.03
C LEU A 3 6.99 0.61 -1.00
N LEU A 4 5.78 1.16 -0.85
CA LEU A 4 5.46 2.11 0.21
C LEU A 4 4.73 1.36 1.33
N ASN A 5 5.37 1.28 2.50
CA ASN A 5 4.85 0.57 3.65
C ASN A 5 4.31 1.54 4.70
N PHE A 6 3.00 1.53 4.91
CA PHE A 6 2.30 2.31 5.93
C PHE A 6 1.82 1.46 7.11
N ALA A 7 2.36 0.25 7.25
CA ALA A 7 2.08 -0.68 8.33
C ALA A 7 3.37 -1.08 9.04
N HIS A 8 3.33 -2.17 9.82
CA HIS A 8 4.52 -2.70 10.48
C HIS A 8 5.63 -3.06 9.47
N PRO A 9 6.91 -2.98 9.87
CA PRO A 9 8.04 -3.35 9.02
C PRO A 9 7.89 -4.76 8.44
N LEU A 10 8.21 -4.91 7.15
CA LEU A 10 8.19 -6.19 6.44
C LEU A 10 9.46 -7.00 6.74
N THR A 11 9.32 -8.31 6.82
CA THR A 11 10.44 -9.25 7.00
C THR A 11 11.15 -9.55 5.67
N ALA A 12 12.30 -10.22 5.72
CA ALA A 12 13.00 -10.66 4.50
C ALA A 12 12.18 -11.69 3.71
N GLU A 13 11.46 -12.53 4.42
CA GLU A 13 10.52 -13.52 3.89
C GLU A 13 9.36 -12.83 3.17
N ASP A 14 8.80 -11.77 3.74
CA ASP A 14 7.76 -10.96 3.10
C ASP A 14 8.27 -10.35 1.79
N ILE A 15 9.46 -9.75 1.80
CA ILE A 15 10.05 -9.14 0.59
C ILE A 15 10.24 -10.19 -0.51
N THR A 16 10.71 -11.38 -0.14
CA THR A 16 10.88 -12.50 -1.07
C THR A 16 9.53 -12.94 -1.66
N ALA A 17 8.50 -13.09 -0.82
CA ALA A 17 7.15 -13.43 -1.25
C ALA A 17 6.57 -12.37 -2.20
N ILE A 18 6.77 -11.09 -1.91
CA ILE A 18 6.27 -9.98 -2.75
C ILE A 18 6.96 -9.99 -4.11
N ASN A 19 8.29 -10.15 -4.16
CA ASN A 19 9.03 -10.23 -5.42
C ASN A 19 8.52 -11.39 -6.31
N ASN A 20 8.24 -12.54 -5.71
CA ASN A 20 7.69 -13.71 -6.42
C ASN A 20 6.28 -13.44 -6.97
N LEU A 21 5.39 -12.86 -6.15
CA LEU A 21 4.03 -12.52 -6.56
C LEU A 21 4.00 -11.44 -7.64
N ALA A 22 4.85 -10.43 -7.52
CA ALA A 22 4.92 -9.30 -8.44
C ALA A 22 5.70 -9.62 -9.73
N LYS A 23 6.45 -10.73 -9.76
CA LYS A 23 7.33 -11.15 -10.88
C LYS A 23 8.35 -10.07 -11.29
N GLN A 24 8.69 -9.19 -10.36
CA GLN A 24 9.63 -8.09 -10.55
C GLN A 24 10.24 -7.72 -9.19
N PRO A 25 11.52 -7.33 -9.11
CA PRO A 25 12.14 -6.98 -7.84
C PRO A 25 11.66 -5.64 -7.28
N ILE A 26 11.49 -5.58 -5.97
CA ILE A 26 11.47 -4.36 -5.16
C ILE A 26 12.89 -3.80 -5.10
N LEU A 27 13.03 -2.55 -5.53
CA LEU A 27 14.30 -1.84 -5.59
C LEU A 27 14.44 -0.82 -4.45
N ASP A 28 13.32 -0.39 -3.88
CA ASP A 28 13.26 0.57 -2.79
C ASP A 28 12.04 0.26 -1.91
N ILE A 29 12.24 0.30 -0.59
CA ILE A 29 11.20 0.10 0.41
C ILE A 29 11.19 1.33 1.31
N LYS A 30 10.09 2.07 1.30
CA LYS A 30 9.89 3.22 2.17
C LYS A 30 8.93 2.85 3.30
N ASN A 31 9.46 2.70 4.51
CA ASN A 31 8.65 2.55 5.72
C ASN A 31 8.25 3.94 6.21
N ILE A 32 6.94 4.21 6.24
CA ILE A 32 6.38 5.50 6.58
C ILE A 32 5.40 5.29 7.73
N ASP A 33 5.67 5.94 8.86
CA ASP A 33 4.74 5.92 9.99
C ASP A 33 3.41 6.57 9.61
N ALA A 34 2.33 5.80 9.74
CA ALA A 34 0.98 6.15 9.40
C ALA A 34 0.06 6.32 10.63
N GLN A 35 0.65 6.47 11.82
CA GLN A 35 -0.08 6.89 13.01
C GLN A 35 -0.75 8.25 12.79
N ILE A 36 -1.98 8.34 13.28
CA ILE A 36 -2.83 9.53 13.22
C ILE A 36 -3.51 9.72 14.56
N ASP A 37 -3.81 10.98 14.90
CA ASP A 37 -4.74 11.33 15.96
C ASP A 37 -6.19 11.33 15.42
N PRO A 38 -7.07 10.42 15.88
CA PRO A 38 -8.46 10.36 15.44
C PRO A 38 -9.30 11.59 15.85
N GLN A 39 -8.84 12.39 16.82
CA GLN A 39 -9.54 13.61 17.24
C GLN A 39 -9.20 14.82 16.35
N GLY A 40 -8.08 14.74 15.62
CA GLY A 40 -7.65 15.76 14.68
C GLY A 40 -8.32 15.66 13.31
N ASN A 41 -7.90 16.52 12.39
CA ASN A 41 -8.32 16.42 10.99
C ASN A 41 -7.59 15.26 10.32
N VAL A 42 -8.24 14.11 10.22
CA VAL A 42 -7.65 12.88 9.68
C VAL A 42 -7.23 13.03 8.22
N THR A 43 -8.00 13.76 7.40
CA THR A 43 -7.67 13.91 5.97
C THR A 43 -6.34 14.64 5.76
N VAL A 44 -6.12 15.72 6.52
CA VAL A 44 -4.85 16.48 6.48
C VAL A 44 -3.69 15.59 6.92
N GLN A 45 -3.86 14.85 8.02
CA GLN A 45 -2.82 13.95 8.53
C GLN A 45 -2.43 12.85 7.51
N VAL A 46 -3.42 12.24 6.84
CA VAL A 46 -3.16 11.22 5.81
C VAL A 46 -2.45 11.82 4.59
N GLU A 47 -2.79 13.04 4.20
CA GLU A 47 -2.09 13.75 3.13
C GLU A 47 -0.62 14.03 3.48
N GLU A 48 -0.36 14.47 4.71
CA GLU A 48 1.00 14.66 5.24
C GLU A 48 1.79 13.36 5.27
N ILE A 49 1.17 12.25 5.72
CA ILE A 49 1.78 10.92 5.70
C ILE A 49 2.19 10.52 4.27
N LEU A 50 1.31 10.71 3.28
CA LEU A 50 1.65 10.43 1.88
C LEU A 50 2.77 11.33 1.35
N ASN A 51 2.86 12.59 1.79
CA ASN A 51 3.93 13.50 1.39
C ASN A 51 5.31 13.04 1.88
N ARG A 52 5.38 12.32 3.01
CA ARG A 52 6.63 11.73 3.54
C ARG A 52 7.24 10.67 2.60
N ALA A 53 6.48 10.15 1.64
CA ALA A 53 7.03 9.25 0.62
C ALA A 53 8.12 9.94 -0.24
N GLY A 54 8.11 11.27 -0.33
CA GLY A 54 9.13 12.05 -1.02
C GLY A 54 9.27 11.70 -2.50
N LEU A 55 8.17 11.27 -3.14
CA LEU A 55 8.14 10.95 -4.57
C LEU A 55 7.69 12.19 -5.36
N SER A 56 8.35 12.45 -6.48
CA SER A 56 7.93 13.47 -7.45
C SER A 56 6.64 13.05 -8.18
N SER A 57 5.95 14.01 -8.79
CA SER A 57 4.78 13.72 -9.63
C SER A 57 5.08 12.73 -10.76
N GLU A 58 6.26 12.82 -11.35
CA GLU A 58 6.73 11.88 -12.38
C GLU A 58 6.90 10.46 -11.82
N GLN A 59 7.51 10.34 -10.64
CA GLN A 59 7.68 9.05 -9.98
C GLN A 59 6.34 8.40 -9.64
N TRP A 60 5.36 9.16 -9.14
CA TRP A 60 4.01 8.65 -8.88
C TRP A 60 3.30 8.08 -10.11
N GLN A 61 3.54 8.65 -11.29
CA GLN A 61 2.86 8.26 -12.52
C GLN A 61 3.58 7.14 -13.27
N GLN A 62 4.92 7.16 -13.26
CA GLN A 62 5.73 6.29 -14.11
C GLN A 62 6.35 5.10 -13.38
N THR A 63 6.48 5.18 -12.05
CA THR A 63 7.12 4.11 -11.27
C THR A 63 6.11 3.03 -10.90
N PRO A 64 6.40 1.74 -11.13
CA PRO A 64 5.62 0.66 -10.54
C PRO A 64 5.71 0.74 -9.01
N ILE A 65 4.57 0.92 -8.34
CA ILE A 65 4.46 1.10 -6.90
C ILE A 65 3.46 0.08 -6.31
N ILE A 66 3.87 -0.62 -5.26
CA ILE A 66 2.98 -1.41 -4.39
C ILE A 66 2.77 -0.66 -3.07
N ILE A 67 1.53 -0.64 -2.59
CA ILE A 67 1.16 0.02 -1.33
C ILE A 67 0.79 -1.03 -0.29
N ASN A 68 1.49 -1.07 0.84
CA ASN A 68 0.97 -1.72 2.04
C ASN A 68 0.22 -0.67 2.88
N LEU A 69 -1.11 -0.78 2.88
CA LEU A 69 -2.01 0.24 3.45
C LEU A 69 -1.90 0.31 4.99
N PRO A 70 -2.24 1.46 5.60
CA PRO A 70 -2.40 1.56 7.03
C PRO A 70 -3.57 0.70 7.52
N SER A 71 -3.50 0.23 8.77
CA SER A 71 -4.50 -0.70 9.32
C SER A 71 -5.85 -0.05 9.67
N LEU A 72 -5.90 1.27 9.86
CA LEU A 72 -7.15 1.98 10.13
C LEU A 72 -7.95 2.16 8.83
N SER A 73 -9.18 1.65 8.79
CA SER A 73 -9.99 1.56 7.57
C SER A 73 -10.24 2.92 6.89
N TYR A 74 -10.57 3.94 7.66
CA TYR A 74 -10.82 5.28 7.13
C TYR A 74 -9.53 5.96 6.66
N SER A 75 -8.39 5.72 7.33
CA SER A 75 -7.07 6.19 6.88
C SER A 75 -6.70 5.57 5.54
N ALA A 76 -6.89 4.25 5.40
CA ALA A 76 -6.66 3.54 4.14
C ALA A 76 -7.58 4.04 3.01
N ALA A 77 -8.86 4.28 3.29
CA ALA A 77 -9.81 4.79 2.30
C ALA A 77 -9.43 6.20 1.80
N ILE A 78 -9.09 7.11 2.71
CA ILE A 78 -8.62 8.46 2.36
C ILE A 78 -7.33 8.37 1.53
N MET A 79 -6.38 7.54 1.97
CA MET A 79 -5.11 7.33 1.28
C MET A 79 -5.33 6.84 -0.15
N LEU A 80 -6.24 5.88 -0.37
CA LEU A 80 -6.57 5.38 -1.71
C LEU A 80 -7.15 6.48 -2.62
N ALA A 81 -8.00 7.36 -2.08
CA ALA A 81 -8.55 8.48 -2.83
C ALA A 81 -7.44 9.46 -3.27
N LEU A 82 -6.52 9.80 -2.36
CA LEU A 82 -5.38 10.66 -2.64
C LEU A 82 -4.41 10.03 -3.64
N LEU A 83 -4.08 8.75 -3.46
CA LEU A 83 -3.22 7.99 -4.37
C LEU A 83 -3.80 7.94 -5.78
N HIS A 84 -5.11 7.70 -5.93
CA HIS A 84 -5.76 7.73 -7.23
C HIS A 84 -5.61 9.10 -7.93
N GLY A 85 -5.68 10.20 -7.18
CA GLY A 85 -5.42 11.54 -7.70
C GLY A 85 -3.96 11.76 -8.15
N ARG A 86 -2.99 11.27 -7.37
CA ARG A 86 -1.55 11.44 -7.66
C ARG A 86 -1.06 10.55 -8.81
N MET A 87 -1.58 9.32 -8.88
CA MET A 87 -1.15 8.28 -9.83
C MET A 87 -1.97 8.31 -11.12
N GLY A 88 -3.22 8.79 -11.09
CA GLY A 88 -4.16 8.74 -12.20
C GLY A 88 -4.86 7.38 -12.38
N TYR A 89 -4.58 6.42 -11.50
CA TYR A 89 -5.18 5.09 -11.46
C TYR A 89 -5.15 4.54 -10.02
N PHE A 90 -5.89 3.46 -9.76
CA PHE A 90 -5.82 2.83 -8.44
C PHE A 90 -4.56 1.97 -8.28
N PRO A 91 -3.85 2.07 -7.15
CA PRO A 91 -2.60 1.32 -6.94
C PRO A 91 -2.83 -0.19 -6.79
N ALA A 92 -1.76 -0.97 -6.96
CA ALA A 92 -1.71 -2.32 -6.44
C ALA A 92 -1.46 -2.29 -4.92
N ILE A 93 -2.22 -3.07 -4.15
CA ILE A 93 -2.11 -3.12 -2.68
C ILE A 93 -1.66 -4.48 -2.19
N LEU A 94 -0.91 -4.49 -1.09
CA LEU A 94 -0.52 -5.70 -0.40
C LEU A 94 -1.65 -6.16 0.54
N ARG A 95 -1.97 -7.45 0.51
CA ARG A 95 -2.80 -8.06 1.55
C ARG A 95 -1.96 -8.97 2.42
N MET A 96 -1.90 -8.65 3.71
CA MET A 96 -1.32 -9.50 4.75
C MET A 96 -2.40 -10.42 5.33
N LYS A 97 -2.01 -11.60 5.83
CA LYS A 97 -2.90 -12.51 6.58
C LYS A 97 -2.17 -13.06 7.80
N PRO A 98 -2.90 -13.42 8.88
CA PRO A 98 -2.27 -14.13 10.00
C PRO A 98 -1.59 -15.42 9.53
N ASP A 99 -0.40 -15.68 10.05
CA ASP A 99 0.23 -16.99 9.94
C ASP A 99 -0.34 -17.92 11.01
N SER A 100 -1.28 -18.76 10.60
CA SER A 100 -1.95 -19.71 11.48
C SER A 100 -1.02 -20.79 12.05
N GLY A 101 0.22 -20.91 11.55
CA GLY A 101 1.22 -21.86 12.05
C GLY A 101 2.18 -21.28 13.10
N SER A 102 2.15 -19.96 13.35
CA SER A 102 3.10 -19.31 14.24
C SER A 102 2.62 -19.26 15.69
N ILE A 103 3.55 -19.45 16.63
CA ILE A 103 3.31 -19.32 18.07
C ILE A 103 3.09 -17.85 18.45
N ALA A 104 3.83 -16.94 17.81
CA ALA A 104 3.66 -15.51 17.99
C ALA A 104 2.71 -14.94 16.92
N PRO A 105 1.87 -13.94 17.23
CA PRO A 105 1.07 -13.26 16.21
C PRO A 105 1.97 -12.69 15.13
N HIS A 106 1.95 -13.32 13.96
CA HIS A 106 2.72 -12.92 12.80
C HIS A 106 1.80 -12.84 11.58
N PHE A 107 2.11 -11.94 10.67
CA PHE A 107 1.37 -11.76 9.44
C PHE A 107 2.30 -12.00 8.27
N ILE A 108 1.82 -12.80 7.31
CA ILE A 108 2.53 -13.13 6.09
C ILE A 108 1.82 -12.53 4.88
N VAL A 109 2.59 -12.28 3.83
CA VAL A 109 2.07 -11.83 2.53
C VAL A 109 1.13 -12.88 1.95
N ALA A 110 -0.13 -12.50 1.71
CA ALA A 110 -1.13 -13.37 1.12
C ALA A 110 -1.23 -13.22 -0.39
N GLU A 111 -1.31 -11.96 -0.86
CA GLU A 111 -1.48 -11.63 -2.28
C GLU A 111 -1.20 -10.14 -2.54
N ILE A 112 -1.09 -9.80 -3.83
CA ILE A 112 -1.09 -8.42 -4.32
C ILE A 112 -2.38 -8.20 -5.11
N ILE A 113 -3.17 -7.22 -4.69
CA ILE A 113 -4.48 -6.94 -5.30
C ILE A 113 -4.34 -5.73 -6.23
N ASN A 114 -4.59 -5.92 -7.52
CA ASN A 114 -4.64 -4.83 -8.49
C ASN A 114 -6.01 -4.13 -8.44
N LEU A 115 -6.10 -3.01 -7.70
CA LEU A 115 -7.35 -2.26 -7.55
C LEU A 115 -7.80 -1.58 -8.85
N GLN A 116 -6.88 -1.24 -9.76
CA GLN A 116 -7.24 -0.70 -11.07
C GLN A 116 -7.95 -1.76 -11.92
N ALA A 117 -7.42 -2.99 -11.98
CA ALA A 117 -8.06 -4.11 -12.67
C ALA A 117 -9.44 -4.45 -12.05
N LEU A 118 -9.56 -4.37 -10.72
CA LEU A 118 -10.83 -4.51 -10.01
C LEU A 118 -11.86 -3.46 -10.47
N ARG A 119 -11.47 -2.18 -10.55
CA ARG A 119 -12.31 -1.09 -11.05
C ARG A 119 -12.72 -1.30 -12.50
N GLU A 120 -11.80 -1.73 -13.36
CA GLU A 120 -12.07 -1.98 -14.78
C GLU A 120 -13.09 -3.10 -14.98
N ARG A 121 -12.99 -4.18 -14.19
CA ARG A 121 -13.99 -5.24 -14.17
C ARG A 121 -15.36 -4.73 -13.72
N ALA A 122 -15.42 -4.01 -12.59
CA ALA A 122 -16.67 -3.44 -12.08
C ALA A 122 -17.35 -2.46 -13.04
N ARG A 123 -16.58 -1.79 -13.92
CA ARG A 123 -17.15 -0.93 -14.97
C ARG A 123 -17.87 -1.69 -16.09
N LYS A 124 -17.48 -2.95 -16.36
CA LYS A 124 -18.09 -3.79 -17.40
C LYS A 124 -19.41 -4.41 -16.97
N GLU A 125 -19.70 -4.41 -15.67
CA GLU A 125 -20.92 -4.97 -15.07
C GLU A 125 -22.06 -3.94 -14.96
N ARG A 126 -21.87 -2.74 -15.52
CA ARG A 126 -22.86 -1.65 -15.55
C ARG A 126 -23.80 -1.74 -16.73
#